data_AF-H0AA19-F1
#
_entry.id   AF-H0AA19-F1
#
_cell.length_a   1.000
_cell.length_b   1.000
_cell.length_c   1.000
_cell.angle_alpha   90.00
_cell.angle_beta   90.00
_cell.angle_gamma   90.00
#
_symmetry.space_group_name_H-M   'P 1'
#
loop_
_entity.id
_entity.type
_entity.pdbx_description
1 polymer ?
#
loop_
_entity_poly.entity_id
_entity_poly.type
_entity_poly.pdbx_seq_one_letter_code
_entity_poly.pdbx_strand_id
1 'polypeptide(L)'
;MDFIPVLEYEQMTGRAGRPKYDDEGQAISIAKQPGMKQDILERYILGEAERIQSKLNVEPVLRMHTLALIASKFCSSMDELLDFYSETFYAHQFGDMSSVEEKIQKVVGTLEDYDFVDTEEFEATKIGRKVSDLYIDPDSAHLIIQGLERAEGSETRDISYLFMLARTSELTPKLRVKDKEWSEYERMLNDAEPYLLEETPQEWDVEYESFMNSIKTAMMMNAWISEMEEEEIMNEFGI
;
A
#
# COMPACT_ATOMS: atom_id res chain seq x y z
N MET A 1 20.90 1.85 -12.10
CA MET A 1 20.21 2.94 -12.81
C MET A 1 19.21 2.22 -13.66
N ASP A 2 17.96 2.30 -13.26
CA ASP A 2 16.96 1.39 -13.79
C ASP A 2 16.26 2.10 -14.95
N PHE A 3 16.08 1.36 -16.04
CA PHE A 3 15.35 1.85 -17.19
C PHE A 3 13.87 1.88 -16.85
N ILE A 4 13.16 2.90 -17.33
CA ILE A 4 11.69 2.93 -17.25
C ILE A 4 11.11 1.76 -18.07
N PRO A 5 9.90 1.29 -17.76
CA PRO A 5 9.21 0.32 -18.60
C PRO A 5 9.00 0.84 -20.03
N VAL A 6 9.06 -0.06 -21.01
CA VAL A 6 8.78 0.27 -22.42
C VAL A 6 7.36 0.79 -22.58
N LEU A 7 6.39 0.22 -21.86
CA LEU A 7 5.01 0.73 -21.84
C LEU A 7 4.91 2.20 -21.42
N GLU A 8 5.71 2.64 -20.44
CA GLU A 8 5.72 4.05 -20.03
C GLU A 8 6.41 4.94 -21.07
N TYR A 9 7.49 4.45 -21.67
CA TYR A 9 8.16 5.12 -22.77
C TYR A 9 7.21 5.38 -23.95
N GLU A 10 6.49 4.35 -24.40
CA GLU A 10 5.53 4.46 -25.49
C GLU A 10 4.38 5.42 -25.14
N GLN A 11 3.88 5.38 -23.90
CA GLN A 11 2.87 6.33 -23.42
C GLN A 11 3.36 7.78 -23.42
N MET A 12 4.63 8.03 -23.12
CA MET A 12 5.22 9.36 -23.17
C MET A 12 5.45 9.83 -24.60
N THR A 13 6.05 8.99 -25.44
CA THR A 13 6.40 9.34 -26.82
C THR A 13 5.17 9.47 -27.72
N GLY A 14 4.12 8.68 -27.47
CA GLY A 14 2.83 8.78 -28.15
C GLY A 14 2.08 10.10 -27.90
N ARG A 15 2.53 10.94 -26.96
CA ARG A 15 1.99 12.29 -26.74
C ARG A 15 2.60 13.36 -27.66
N ALA A 16 3.66 13.02 -28.42
CA ALA A 16 4.28 13.95 -29.34
C ALA A 16 3.48 14.06 -30.65
N GLY A 17 3.18 15.29 -31.06
CA GLY A 17 2.42 15.60 -32.28
C GLY A 17 0.95 15.90 -31.97
N ARG A 18 0.54 17.16 -32.18
CA ARG A 18 -0.84 17.60 -31.97
C ARG A 18 -1.65 17.34 -33.24
N PRO A 19 -2.74 16.56 -33.18
CA PRO A 19 -3.46 16.10 -34.38
C PRO A 19 -3.93 17.20 -35.36
N LYS A 20 -4.11 18.45 -34.89
CA LYS A 20 -4.60 19.56 -35.71
C LYS A 20 -3.50 20.48 -36.26
N TYR A 21 -2.33 20.49 -35.63
CA TYR A 21 -1.33 21.55 -35.85
C TYR A 21 -0.01 21.05 -36.41
N ASP A 22 0.34 19.80 -36.12
CA ASP A 22 1.65 19.25 -36.45
C ASP A 22 1.48 18.15 -37.50
N ASP A 23 2.23 18.23 -38.59
CA ASP A 23 2.25 17.20 -39.63
C ASP A 23 3.07 15.96 -39.20
N GLU A 24 3.94 16.13 -38.20
CA GLU A 24 4.73 15.07 -37.57
C GLU A 24 4.91 15.32 -36.06
N GLY A 25 5.02 14.25 -35.28
CA GLY A 25 5.37 14.29 -33.86
C GLY A 25 6.81 13.82 -33.65
N GLN A 26 7.60 14.57 -32.89
CA GLN A 26 8.98 14.20 -32.57
C GLN A 26 9.14 13.96 -31.07
N ALA A 27 9.58 12.75 -30.69
CA ALA A 27 9.93 12.40 -29.33
C ALA A 27 11.45 12.15 -29.24
N ILE A 28 12.11 12.79 -28.27
CA ILE A 28 13.57 12.77 -28.15
C ILE A 28 13.97 12.07 -26.85
N SER A 29 14.76 11.00 -26.96
CA SER A 29 15.33 10.29 -25.82
C SER A 29 16.73 10.81 -25.52
N ILE A 30 17.01 11.17 -24.26
CA ILE A 30 18.29 11.75 -23.85
C ILE A 30 19.15 10.68 -23.16
N ALA A 31 20.27 10.33 -23.78
CA ALA A 31 21.27 9.43 -23.21
C ALA A 31 22.30 10.21 -22.37
N LYS A 32 22.55 9.79 -21.12
CA LYS A 32 23.58 10.41 -20.27
C LYS A 32 25.00 10.09 -20.72
N GLN A 33 25.20 8.93 -21.33
CA GLN A 33 26.49 8.46 -21.81
C GLN A 33 26.34 7.89 -23.23
N PRO A 34 27.38 7.98 -24.09
CA PRO A 34 27.32 7.48 -25.46
C PRO A 34 26.91 6.01 -25.59
N GLY A 35 27.33 5.15 -24.64
CA GLY A 35 26.99 3.72 -24.64
C GLY A 35 25.50 3.43 -24.50
N MET A 36 24.75 4.29 -23.79
CA MET A 36 23.31 4.08 -23.56
C MET A 36 22.46 4.33 -24.81
N LYS A 37 23.00 4.99 -25.84
CA LYS A 37 22.26 5.27 -27.07
C LYS A 37 21.77 3.97 -27.71
N GLN A 38 22.64 2.96 -27.76
CA GLN A 38 22.30 1.67 -28.37
C GLN A 38 21.24 0.95 -27.55
N ASP A 39 21.38 0.93 -26.22
CA ASP A 39 20.40 0.34 -25.31
C ASP A 39 19.01 0.98 -25.44
N ILE A 40 18.95 2.31 -25.55
CA ILE A 40 17.69 3.05 -25.75
C ILE A 40 17.05 2.67 -27.08
N LEU A 41 17.84 2.63 -28.16
CA LEU A 41 17.35 2.27 -29.48
C LEU A 41 16.80 0.84 -29.50
N GLU A 42 17.56 -0.12 -28.97
CA GLU A 42 17.18 -1.53 -28.97
C GLU A 42 16.01 -1.83 -28.04
N ARG A 43 15.99 -1.26 -26.83
CA ARG A 43 14.92 -1.52 -25.85
C ARG A 43 13.62 -0.83 -26.21
N TYR A 44 13.65 0.45 -26.58
CA TYR A 44 12.44 1.27 -26.63
C TYR A 44 11.91 1.54 -28.03
N ILE A 45 12.79 1.78 -29.01
CA ILE A 45 12.37 2.17 -30.37
C ILE A 45 12.17 0.92 -31.23
N LEU A 46 13.06 -0.06 -31.10
CA LEU A 46 13.03 -1.31 -31.86
C LEU A 46 12.47 -2.47 -31.04
N GLY A 47 12.39 -2.32 -29.72
CA GLY A 47 11.86 -3.34 -28.82
C GLY A 47 10.33 -3.35 -28.78
N GLU A 48 9.79 -4.29 -28.03
CA GLU A 48 8.35 -4.41 -27.79
C GLU A 48 8.04 -4.10 -26.33
N ALA A 49 6.84 -3.58 -26.09
CA ALA A 49 6.29 -3.40 -24.76
C ALA A 49 6.31 -4.69 -23.92
N GLU A 50 6.56 -4.55 -22.62
CA GLU A 50 6.50 -5.69 -21.72
C GLU A 50 5.10 -6.32 -21.69
N ARG A 51 5.05 -7.65 -21.55
CA ARG A 51 3.76 -8.34 -21.40
C ARG A 51 3.10 -7.95 -20.09
N ILE A 52 1.80 -7.68 -20.15
CA ILE A 52 0.99 -7.46 -18.95
C ILE A 52 0.95 -8.75 -18.14
N GLN A 53 1.26 -8.66 -16.85
CA GLN A 53 1.22 -9.77 -15.90
C GLN A 53 0.24 -9.45 -14.78
N SER A 54 -0.54 -10.45 -14.37
CA SER A 54 -1.40 -10.36 -13.21
C SER A 54 -0.58 -10.07 -11.94
N LYS A 55 -1.09 -9.17 -11.11
CA LYS A 55 -0.53 -8.80 -9.80
C LYS A 55 -1.36 -9.35 -8.64
N LEU A 56 -2.25 -10.31 -8.91
CA LEU A 56 -3.16 -10.86 -7.91
C LEU A 56 -2.44 -11.59 -6.76
N ASN A 57 -1.32 -12.25 -7.05
CA ASN A 57 -0.60 -13.11 -6.09
C ASN A 57 0.24 -12.33 -5.07
N VAL A 58 -0.35 -11.27 -4.49
CA VAL A 58 0.19 -10.51 -3.36
C VAL A 58 -0.80 -10.54 -2.21
N GLU A 59 -0.31 -10.77 -1.01
CA GLU A 59 -1.13 -11.09 0.17
C GLU A 59 -2.17 -10.00 0.51
N PRO A 60 -1.85 -8.68 0.48
CA PRO A 60 -2.86 -7.65 0.75
C PRO A 60 -4.03 -7.67 -0.23
N VAL A 61 -3.75 -7.92 -1.52
CA VAL A 61 -4.77 -7.98 -2.57
C VAL A 61 -5.67 -9.21 -2.37
N LEU A 62 -5.06 -10.37 -2.08
CA LEU A 62 -5.81 -11.59 -1.78
C LEU A 62 -6.69 -11.41 -0.54
N ARG A 63 -6.13 -10.85 0.54
CA ARG A 63 -6.85 -10.64 1.80
C ARG A 63 -8.07 -9.74 1.66
N MET A 64 -7.92 -8.59 1.01
CA MET A 64 -9.02 -7.67 0.77
C MET A 64 -10.12 -8.31 -0.08
N HIS A 65 -9.76 -9.00 -1.17
CA HIS A 65 -10.74 -9.63 -2.06
C HIS A 65 -11.39 -10.87 -1.46
N THR A 66 -10.65 -11.71 -0.72
CA THR A 66 -11.20 -12.87 -0.02
C THR A 66 -12.26 -12.45 0.98
N LEU A 67 -11.97 -11.44 1.83
CA LEU A 67 -12.96 -10.92 2.77
C LEU A 67 -14.20 -10.39 2.03
N ALA A 68 -14.02 -9.65 0.93
CA ALA A 68 -15.13 -9.10 0.15
C ALA A 68 -16.01 -10.20 -0.48
N LEU A 69 -15.41 -11.28 -1.01
CA LEU A 69 -16.14 -12.40 -1.59
C LEU A 69 -17.00 -13.13 -0.55
N ILE A 70 -16.46 -13.33 0.65
CA ILE A 70 -17.18 -13.93 1.78
C ILE A 70 -18.27 -12.97 2.30
N ALA A 71 -17.92 -11.70 2.53
CA ALA A 71 -18.83 -10.70 3.09
C ALA A 71 -20.04 -10.41 2.19
N SER A 72 -19.84 -10.46 0.87
CA SER A 72 -20.91 -10.32 -0.13
C SER A 72 -21.71 -11.60 -0.37
N LYS A 73 -21.35 -12.71 0.30
CA LYS A 73 -21.89 -14.06 0.07
C LYS A 73 -21.77 -14.53 -1.38
N PHE A 74 -20.76 -14.04 -2.11
CA PHE A 74 -20.44 -14.53 -3.45
C PHE A 74 -19.79 -15.91 -3.38
N CYS A 75 -18.95 -16.14 -2.36
CA CYS A 75 -18.40 -17.43 -2.02
C CYS A 75 -18.82 -17.81 -0.60
N SER A 76 -19.36 -19.01 -0.43
CA SER A 76 -19.84 -19.59 0.83
C SER A 76 -19.07 -20.87 1.22
N SER A 77 -17.97 -21.18 0.53
CA SER A 77 -17.03 -22.24 0.91
C SER A 77 -15.63 -21.97 0.36
N MET A 78 -14.63 -22.70 0.89
CA MET A 78 -13.26 -22.66 0.37
C MET A 78 -13.19 -23.10 -1.10
N ASP A 79 -13.96 -24.13 -1.49
CA ASP A 79 -14.00 -24.61 -2.87
C ASP A 79 -14.52 -23.51 -3.82
N GLU A 80 -15.57 -22.79 -3.44
CA GLU A 80 -16.10 -21.66 -4.25
C GLU A 80 -15.11 -20.50 -4.36
N LEU A 81 -14.30 -20.22 -3.33
CA LEU A 81 -13.22 -19.24 -3.44
C LEU A 81 -12.18 -19.68 -4.46
N LEU A 82 -11.72 -20.94 -4.38
CA LEU A 82 -10.72 -21.48 -5.29
C LEU A 82 -11.23 -21.50 -6.72
N ASP A 83 -12.49 -21.89 -6.94
CA ASP A 83 -13.14 -21.85 -8.25
C ASP A 83 -13.17 -20.41 -8.80
N PHE A 84 -13.55 -19.42 -7.98
CA PHE A 84 -13.51 -18.01 -8.39
C PHE A 84 -12.10 -17.58 -8.80
N TYR A 85 -11.09 -17.89 -7.98
CA TYR A 85 -9.71 -17.53 -8.26
C TYR A 85 -9.14 -18.23 -9.50
N SER A 86 -9.63 -19.43 -9.83
CA SER A 86 -9.24 -20.20 -11.02
C SER A 86 -9.68 -19.54 -12.34
N GLU A 87 -10.67 -18.66 -12.30
CA GLU A 87 -11.16 -17.91 -13.46
C GLU A 87 -10.46 -16.55 -13.63
N THR A 88 -9.52 -16.21 -12.75
CA THR A 88 -8.80 -14.93 -12.81
C THR A 88 -7.74 -14.91 -13.92
N PHE A 89 -7.34 -13.69 -14.33
CA PHE A 89 -6.22 -13.53 -15.27
C PHE A 89 -4.91 -14.13 -14.72
N TYR A 90 -4.75 -14.21 -13.39
CA TYR A 90 -3.61 -14.90 -12.80
C TYR A 90 -3.61 -16.38 -13.18
N ALA A 91 -4.72 -17.08 -12.92
CA ALA A 91 -4.87 -18.49 -13.22
C ALA A 91 -4.69 -18.77 -14.72
N HIS A 92 -5.27 -17.93 -15.59
CA HIS A 92 -5.11 -18.05 -17.04
C HIS A 92 -3.63 -17.88 -17.50
N GLN A 93 -2.83 -17.08 -16.81
CA GLN A 93 -1.42 -16.85 -17.18
C GLN A 93 -0.47 -17.93 -16.66
N PHE A 94 -0.66 -18.39 -15.43
CA PHE A 94 0.31 -19.24 -14.74
C PHE A 94 -0.11 -20.71 -14.68
N GLY A 95 -1.40 -21.03 -14.74
CA GLY A 95 -1.97 -22.38 -14.74
C GLY A 95 -1.81 -23.16 -13.42
N ASP A 96 -0.71 -22.95 -12.69
CA ASP A 96 -0.47 -23.50 -11.36
C ASP A 96 -1.03 -22.59 -10.28
N MET A 97 -2.11 -23.03 -9.64
CA MET A 97 -2.79 -22.31 -8.56
C MET A 97 -2.32 -22.73 -7.17
N SER A 98 -1.43 -23.71 -7.04
CA SER A 98 -1.06 -24.30 -5.74
C SER A 98 -0.53 -23.25 -4.76
N SER A 99 0.32 -22.33 -5.24
CA SER A 99 0.86 -21.23 -4.41
C SER A 99 -0.20 -20.19 -4.01
N VAL A 100 -1.23 -20.01 -4.84
CA VAL A 100 -2.32 -19.06 -4.57
C VAL A 100 -3.33 -19.67 -3.62
N GLU A 101 -3.64 -20.96 -3.80
CA GLU A 101 -4.47 -21.73 -2.88
C GLU A 101 -3.92 -21.71 -1.46
N GLU A 102 -2.62 -22.01 -1.28
CA GLU A 102 -1.98 -21.96 0.04
C GLU A 102 -2.11 -20.56 0.68
N LYS A 103 -1.94 -19.50 -0.11
CA LYS A 103 -2.10 -18.13 0.36
C LYS A 103 -3.55 -17.78 0.69
N ILE A 104 -4.53 -18.25 -0.09
CA ILE A 104 -5.96 -18.03 0.20
C ILE A 104 -6.33 -18.73 1.51
N GLN A 105 -5.88 -19.97 1.71
CA GLN A 105 -6.11 -20.70 2.95
C GLN A 105 -5.50 -19.96 4.16
N LYS A 106 -4.24 -19.50 4.02
CA LYS A 106 -3.59 -18.67 5.05
C LYS A 106 -4.38 -17.38 5.32
N VAL A 107 -4.84 -16.69 4.28
CA VAL A 107 -5.64 -15.48 4.38
C VAL A 107 -6.95 -15.74 5.12
N VAL A 108 -7.67 -16.81 4.80
CA VAL A 108 -8.91 -17.16 5.51
C VAL A 108 -8.64 -17.42 6.99
N GLY A 109 -7.56 -18.14 7.32
CA GLY A 109 -7.13 -18.32 8.70
C GLY A 109 -6.79 -17.00 9.41
N THR A 110 -6.10 -16.08 8.74
CA THR A 110 -5.82 -14.74 9.30
C THR A 110 -7.11 -13.94 9.53
N LEU A 111 -8.09 -14.02 8.61
CA LEU A 111 -9.37 -13.35 8.78
C LEU A 111 -10.21 -13.95 9.92
N GLU A 112 -10.07 -15.25 10.18
CA GLU A 112 -10.64 -15.92 11.35
C GLU A 112 -9.96 -15.47 12.64
N ASP A 113 -8.63 -15.44 12.67
CA ASP A 113 -7.84 -14.96 13.81
C ASP A 113 -8.20 -13.51 14.19
N TYR A 114 -8.62 -12.70 13.21
CA TYR A 114 -9.06 -11.32 13.41
C TYR A 114 -10.53 -11.17 13.80
N ASP A 115 -11.28 -12.27 13.94
CA ASP A 115 -12.74 -12.28 14.13
C ASP A 115 -13.51 -11.58 12.99
N PHE A 116 -12.98 -11.61 11.77
CA PHE A 116 -13.62 -11.02 10.59
C PHE A 116 -14.41 -12.04 9.79
N VAL A 117 -14.03 -13.32 9.86
CA VAL A 117 -14.71 -14.44 9.23
C VAL A 117 -14.94 -15.55 10.26
N ASP A 118 -16.14 -16.10 10.27
CA ASP A 118 -16.46 -17.35 10.94
C ASP A 118 -16.28 -18.48 9.92
N THR A 119 -15.30 -19.36 10.13
CA THR A 119 -14.99 -20.43 9.16
C THR A 119 -15.90 -21.65 9.28
N GLU A 120 -16.63 -21.81 10.40
CA GLU A 120 -17.59 -22.90 10.57
C GLU A 120 -18.80 -22.68 9.66
N GLU A 121 -19.31 -21.44 9.63
CA GLU A 121 -20.43 -21.04 8.77
C GLU A 121 -19.96 -20.45 7.42
N PHE A 122 -18.65 -20.20 7.29
CA PHE A 122 -18.03 -19.52 6.14
C PHE A 122 -18.70 -18.17 5.83
N GLU A 123 -18.96 -17.38 6.86
CA GLU A 123 -19.59 -16.07 6.76
C GLU A 123 -18.74 -14.98 7.41
N ALA A 124 -18.79 -13.77 6.85
CA ALA A 124 -18.17 -12.63 7.51
C ALA A 124 -18.93 -12.29 8.81
N THR A 125 -18.19 -11.94 9.85
CA THR A 125 -18.78 -11.44 11.10
C THR A 125 -19.39 -10.05 10.90
N LYS A 126 -20.02 -9.47 11.93
CA LYS A 126 -20.50 -8.08 11.84
C LYS A 126 -19.36 -7.09 11.61
N ILE A 127 -18.22 -7.31 12.27
CA ILE A 127 -17.05 -6.44 12.10
C ILE A 127 -16.37 -6.69 10.75
N GLY A 128 -16.22 -7.96 10.32
CA GLY A 128 -15.66 -8.28 9.00
C GLY A 128 -16.47 -7.70 7.83
N ARG A 129 -17.81 -7.75 7.91
CA ARG A 129 -18.68 -7.03 6.95
C ARG A 129 -18.41 -5.54 6.95
N LYS A 130 -18.24 -4.93 8.13
CA LYS A 130 -17.98 -3.50 8.23
C LYS A 130 -16.62 -3.11 7.63
N VAL A 131 -15.60 -3.94 7.84
CA VAL A 131 -14.27 -3.80 7.23
C VAL A 131 -14.38 -3.83 5.71
N SER A 132 -15.10 -4.83 5.17
CA SER A 132 -15.37 -4.92 3.73
C SER A 132 -16.14 -3.70 3.20
N ASP A 133 -17.18 -3.24 3.89
CA ASP A 133 -18.01 -2.10 3.48
C ASP A 133 -17.22 -0.78 3.47
N LEU A 134 -16.25 -0.63 4.38
CA LEU A 134 -15.37 0.54 4.47
C LEU A 134 -14.23 0.49 3.45
N TYR A 135 -14.05 -0.64 2.76
CA TYR A 135 -12.98 -0.85 1.78
C TYR A 135 -11.58 -0.60 2.36
N ILE A 136 -11.39 -1.00 3.62
CA ILE A 136 -10.10 -0.95 4.31
C ILE A 136 -9.46 -2.34 4.29
N ASP A 137 -8.14 -2.40 4.17
CA ASP A 137 -7.37 -3.62 4.24
C ASP A 137 -7.57 -4.28 5.62
N PRO A 138 -7.79 -5.60 5.68
CA PRO A 138 -8.04 -6.27 6.95
C PRO A 138 -6.89 -6.18 7.97
N ASP A 139 -5.62 -6.11 7.59
CA ASP A 139 -4.55 -5.88 8.59
C ASP A 139 -4.66 -4.47 9.17
N SER A 140 -4.96 -3.48 8.34
CA SER A 140 -5.14 -2.10 8.78
C SER A 140 -6.35 -1.96 9.70
N ALA A 141 -7.44 -2.65 9.40
CA ALA A 141 -8.60 -2.73 10.27
C ALA A 141 -8.28 -3.39 11.61
N HIS A 142 -7.54 -4.51 11.59
CA HIS A 142 -7.13 -5.21 12.81
C HIS A 142 -6.23 -4.32 13.68
N LEU A 143 -5.25 -3.63 13.08
CA LEU A 143 -4.41 -2.65 13.76
C LEU A 143 -5.24 -1.53 14.41
N ILE A 144 -6.22 -0.99 13.69
CA ILE A 144 -7.10 0.06 14.22
C ILE A 144 -7.91 -0.47 15.41
N ILE A 145 -8.52 -1.65 15.29
CA ILE A 145 -9.33 -2.24 16.37
C ILE A 145 -8.48 -2.46 17.62
N GLN A 146 -7.30 -3.08 17.48
CA GLN A 146 -6.38 -3.28 18.61
C GLN A 146 -5.92 -1.96 19.24
N GLY A 147 -5.66 -0.94 18.42
CA GLY A 147 -5.31 0.39 18.90
C GLY A 147 -6.43 1.04 19.69
N LEU A 148 -7.67 0.94 19.20
CA LEU A 148 -8.86 1.46 19.89
C LEU A 148 -9.15 0.73 21.21
N GLU A 149 -8.95 -0.58 21.27
CA GLU A 149 -9.06 -1.36 22.52
C GLU A 149 -8.03 -0.89 23.56
N ARG A 150 -6.77 -0.66 23.16
CA ARG A 150 -5.72 -0.12 24.04
C ARG A 150 -6.03 1.31 24.50
N ALA A 151 -6.70 2.10 23.67
CA ALA A 151 -7.11 3.46 23.99
C ALA A 151 -8.13 3.53 25.13
N GLU A 152 -9.00 2.52 25.30
CA GLU A 152 -9.99 2.49 26.39
C GLU A 152 -9.36 2.51 27.80
N GLY A 153 -8.12 2.01 27.93
CA GLY A 153 -7.40 1.90 29.20
C GLY A 153 -6.22 2.86 29.36
N SER A 154 -5.97 3.75 28.40
CA SER A 154 -4.74 4.55 28.30
C SER A 154 -5.04 6.04 28.18
N GLU A 155 -4.09 6.90 28.56
CA GLU A 155 -4.19 8.34 28.25
C GLU A 155 -3.94 8.54 26.75
N THR A 156 -4.91 9.13 26.04
CA THR A 156 -4.80 9.37 24.59
C THR A 156 -4.72 10.85 24.26
N ARG A 157 -4.08 11.15 23.13
CA ARG A 157 -4.02 12.48 22.50
C ARG A 157 -4.30 12.35 21.01
N ASP A 158 -4.40 13.47 20.30
CA ASP A 158 -4.61 13.46 18.84
C ASP A 158 -3.52 12.62 18.13
N ILE A 159 -2.26 12.75 18.57
CA ILE A 159 -1.14 11.97 18.03
C ILE A 159 -1.33 10.46 18.17
N SER A 160 -2.04 9.96 19.18
CA SER A 160 -2.33 8.53 19.37
C SER A 160 -3.06 7.96 18.15
N TYR A 161 -4.11 8.65 17.72
CA TYR A 161 -4.97 8.22 16.63
C TYR A 161 -4.36 8.58 15.27
N LEU A 162 -3.72 9.74 15.14
CA LEU A 162 -3.04 10.15 13.92
C LEU A 162 -1.88 9.20 13.59
N PHE A 163 -1.13 8.77 14.60
CA PHE A 163 -0.08 7.77 14.43
C PHE A 163 -0.66 6.42 14.03
N MET A 164 -1.69 5.92 14.73
CA MET A 164 -2.38 4.68 14.37
C MET A 164 -2.87 4.70 12.91
N LEU A 165 -3.47 5.80 12.46
CA LEU A 165 -3.88 5.96 11.05
C LEU A 165 -2.69 6.01 10.11
N ALA A 166 -1.60 6.69 10.49
CA ALA A 166 -0.38 6.72 9.69
C ALA A 166 0.26 5.34 9.52
N ARG A 167 -0.05 4.38 10.39
CA ARG A 167 0.50 3.01 10.33
C ARG A 167 -0.22 2.12 9.32
N THR A 168 -1.44 2.49 8.93
CA THR A 168 -2.27 1.75 7.96
C THR A 168 -1.66 1.71 6.56
N SER A 169 -2.09 0.74 5.76
CA SER A 169 -1.61 0.54 4.39
C SER A 169 -2.16 1.55 3.39
N GLU A 170 -3.31 2.14 3.73
CA GLU A 170 -4.07 3.12 2.95
C GLU A 170 -3.34 4.46 2.91
N LEU A 171 -2.61 4.81 3.98
CA LEU A 171 -1.84 6.04 4.05
C LEU A 171 -0.41 5.82 3.55
N THR A 172 -0.27 5.70 2.22
CA THR A 172 1.00 5.54 1.53
C THR A 172 1.11 6.46 0.31
N PRO A 173 2.30 6.99 -0.03
CA PRO A 173 3.55 6.89 0.71
C PRO A 173 3.57 7.76 1.98
N LYS A 174 4.25 7.27 3.01
CA LYS A 174 4.56 8.03 4.23
C LYS A 174 5.64 9.08 3.97
N LEU A 175 5.64 10.14 4.77
CA LEU A 175 6.70 11.14 4.73
C LEU A 175 8.01 10.55 5.25
N ARG A 176 9.05 10.57 4.41
CA ARG A 176 10.36 10.08 4.79
C ARG A 176 11.05 11.03 5.77
N VAL A 177 11.58 10.48 6.85
CA VAL A 177 12.53 11.18 7.75
C VAL A 177 13.90 11.19 7.08
N LYS A 178 14.42 12.38 6.78
CA LYS A 178 15.76 12.57 6.19
C LYS A 178 16.83 12.48 7.29
N ASP A 179 18.04 12.07 6.93
CA ASP A 179 19.15 11.90 7.89
C ASP A 179 19.40 13.14 8.76
N LYS A 180 19.24 14.35 8.19
CA LYS A 180 19.49 15.62 8.89
C LYS A 180 18.46 15.95 9.99
N GLU A 181 17.27 15.38 9.91
CA GLU A 181 16.13 15.62 10.82
C GLU A 181 15.89 14.40 11.73
N TRP A 182 16.66 13.31 11.58
CA TRP A 182 16.44 12.05 12.29
C TRP A 182 16.39 12.21 13.81
N SER A 183 17.43 12.84 14.39
CA SER A 183 17.50 13.05 15.84
C SER A 183 16.42 13.97 16.41
N GLU A 184 15.78 14.78 15.57
CA GLU A 184 14.62 15.58 15.96
C GLU A 184 13.39 14.70 16.07
N TYR A 185 13.10 13.91 15.04
CA TYR A 185 11.97 12.98 15.05
C TYR A 185 12.12 11.87 16.11
N GLU A 186 13.34 11.45 16.45
CA GLU A 186 13.57 10.51 17.57
C GLU A 186 13.14 11.13 18.90
N ARG A 187 13.44 12.41 19.14
CA ARG A 187 12.96 13.10 20.34
C ARG A 187 11.44 13.21 20.35
N MET A 188 10.85 13.57 19.21
CA MET A 188 9.39 13.66 19.07
C MET A 188 8.70 12.30 19.28
N LEU A 189 9.33 11.21 18.81
CA LEU A 189 8.87 9.85 19.07
C LEU A 189 8.91 9.54 20.57
N ASN A 190 10.03 9.81 21.26
CA ASN A 190 10.14 9.59 22.71
C ASN A 190 9.09 10.39 23.51
N ASP A 191 8.79 11.62 23.08
CA ASP A 191 7.76 12.44 23.71
C ASP A 191 6.34 11.92 23.44
N ALA A 192 6.11 11.30 22.28
CA ALA A 192 4.83 10.74 21.87
C ALA A 192 4.60 9.31 22.38
N GLU A 193 5.67 8.55 22.64
CA GLU A 193 5.67 7.13 23.04
C GLU A 193 4.66 6.80 24.14
N PRO A 194 4.52 7.59 25.23
CA PRO A 194 3.54 7.30 26.28
C PRO A 194 2.08 7.30 25.82
N TYR A 195 1.78 7.90 24.66
CA TYR A 195 0.44 8.03 24.10
C TYR A 195 0.23 7.13 22.88
N LEU A 196 1.25 6.41 22.40
CA LEU A 196 1.10 5.52 21.26
C LEU A 196 0.27 4.29 21.65
N LEU A 197 -0.54 3.83 20.70
CA LEU A 197 -1.44 2.67 20.88
C LEU A 197 -0.79 1.37 20.41
N GLU A 198 0.53 1.35 20.23
CA GLU A 198 1.36 0.18 19.93
C GLU A 198 2.75 0.32 20.56
N GLU A 199 3.47 -0.79 20.68
CA GLU A 199 4.83 -0.79 21.21
C GLU A 199 5.81 -0.17 20.20
N THR A 200 6.74 0.63 20.69
CA THR A 200 7.83 1.18 19.88
C THR A 200 8.84 0.07 19.54
N PRO A 201 9.14 -0.18 18.25
CA PRO A 201 10.20 -1.11 17.88
C PRO A 201 11.58 -0.59 18.29
N GLN A 202 12.55 -1.49 18.40
CA GLN A 202 13.93 -1.13 18.70
C GLN A 202 14.61 -0.56 17.45
N GLU A 203 15.65 0.26 17.64
CA GLU A 203 16.37 0.92 16.54
C GLU A 203 16.99 -0.04 15.51
N TRP A 204 17.29 -1.28 15.93
CA TRP A 204 17.84 -2.32 15.04
C TRP A 204 16.78 -3.17 14.36
N ASP A 205 15.49 -2.96 14.66
CA ASP A 205 14.39 -3.68 14.04
C ASP A 205 14.12 -3.15 12.63
N VAL A 206 13.74 -4.03 11.72
CA VAL A 206 13.61 -3.71 10.28
C VAL A 206 12.48 -2.73 9.99
N GLU A 207 11.49 -2.67 10.87
CA GLU A 207 10.32 -1.81 10.81
C GLU A 207 10.58 -0.40 11.38
N TYR A 208 11.69 -0.17 12.08
CA TYR A 208 11.95 1.09 12.79
C TYR A 208 11.90 2.30 11.84
N GLU A 209 12.51 2.21 10.65
CA GLU A 209 12.47 3.31 9.67
C GLU A 209 11.03 3.60 9.18
N SER A 210 10.23 2.55 8.97
CA SER A 210 8.81 2.71 8.60
C SER A 210 8.00 3.33 9.74
N PHE A 211 8.33 2.99 10.98
CA PHE A 211 7.74 3.56 12.19
C PHE A 211 8.05 5.05 12.29
N MET A 212 9.31 5.44 12.09
CA MET A 212 9.76 6.84 12.05
C MET A 212 9.06 7.66 10.96
N ASN A 213 8.90 7.10 9.77
CA ASN A 213 8.14 7.76 8.69
C ASN A 213 6.65 7.92 9.05
N SER A 214 6.10 6.99 9.83
CA SER A 214 4.73 7.09 10.34
C SER A 214 4.61 8.21 11.39
N ILE A 215 5.61 8.38 12.28
CA ILE A 215 5.66 9.51 13.22
C ILE A 215 5.68 10.83 12.46
N LYS A 216 6.56 11.00 11.47
CA LYS A 216 6.62 12.23 10.68
C LYS A 216 5.31 12.56 9.98
N THR A 217 4.66 11.55 9.42
CA THR A 217 3.35 11.69 8.77
C THR A 217 2.27 12.09 9.79
N ALA A 218 2.28 11.48 10.98
CA ALA A 218 1.34 11.80 12.05
C ALA A 218 1.54 13.23 12.58
N MET A 219 2.78 13.69 12.73
CA MET A 219 3.10 15.06 13.13
C MET A 219 2.64 16.09 12.10
N MET A 220 2.78 15.80 10.80
CA MET A 220 2.24 16.64 9.73
C MET A 220 0.71 16.75 9.81
N MET A 221 0.01 15.63 10.00
CA MET A 221 -1.44 15.66 10.21
C MET A 221 -1.82 16.41 11.50
N ASN A 222 -1.00 16.31 12.55
CA ASN A 222 -1.23 17.02 13.80
C ASN A 222 -1.09 18.54 13.63
N ALA A 223 -0.08 18.98 12.87
CA ALA A 223 0.09 20.39 12.50
C ALA A 223 -1.11 20.91 11.69
N TRP A 224 -1.59 20.11 10.73
CA TRP A 224 -2.78 20.42 9.95
C TRP A 224 -4.03 20.62 10.81
N ILE A 225 -4.36 19.69 11.71
CA ILE A 225 -5.54 19.83 12.59
C ILE A 225 -5.37 20.94 13.63
N SER A 226 -4.15 21.41 13.86
CA SER A 226 -3.82 22.55 14.72
C SER A 226 -3.91 23.88 13.98
N GLU A 227 -4.42 23.90 12.75
CA GLU A 227 -4.60 25.09 11.92
C GLU A 227 -3.29 25.82 11.57
N MET A 228 -2.16 25.10 11.50
CA MET A 228 -0.90 25.65 10.96
C MET A 228 -1.08 26.04 9.48
N GLU A 229 -0.46 27.14 9.04
CA GLU A 229 -0.59 27.60 7.66
C GLU A 229 0.03 26.59 6.67
N GLU A 230 -0.59 26.43 5.49
CA GLU A 230 -0.14 25.45 4.48
C GLU A 230 1.33 25.65 4.07
N GLU A 231 1.76 26.90 3.89
CA GLU A 231 3.15 27.22 3.55
C GLU A 231 4.13 26.82 4.67
N GLU A 232 3.72 26.95 5.93
CA GLU A 232 4.53 26.51 7.08
C GLU A 232 4.65 24.98 7.10
N ILE A 233 3.54 24.26 6.89
CA ILE A 233 3.52 22.79 6.80
C ILE A 233 4.42 22.30 5.65
N MET A 234 4.30 22.88 4.46
CA MET A 234 5.12 22.52 3.31
C MET A 234 6.62 22.70 3.60
N ASN A 235 6.98 23.82 4.21
CA ASN A 235 8.37 24.12 4.56
C ASN A 235 8.92 23.21 5.67
N GLU A 236 8.14 22.98 6.73
CA GLU A 236 8.54 22.18 7.90
C GLU A 236 8.72 20.70 7.53
N PHE A 237 7.74 20.13 6.82
CA PHE A 237 7.74 18.70 6.47
C PHE A 237 8.46 18.40 5.14
N GLY A 238 8.70 19.44 4.33
CA GLY A 238 9.39 19.35 3.05
C GLY A 238 8.57 18.65 1.98
N ILE A 239 7.28 19.01 1.90
CA ILE A 239 6.28 18.52 0.93
C ILE A 239 5.85 19.61 -0.05
#